data_AF-A0A3B4ZH26-F1
#
_entry.id   AF-A0A3B4ZH26-F1
#
_cell.length_a   1.000
_cell.length_b   1.000
_cell.length_c   1.000
_cell.angle_alpha   90.00
_cell.angle_beta   90.00
_cell.angle_gamma   90.00
#
_symmetry.space_group_name_H-M   'P 1'
#
loop_
_entity.id
_entity.type
_entity.pdbx_description
1 polymer ?
#
loop_
_entity_poly.entity_id
_entity_poly.type
_entity_poly.pdbx_seq_one_letter_code
_entity_poly.pdbx_strand_id
1 'polypeptide(L)'
;MAAGVVSVQLLLLLSGPVLLGVSADTGSSSPGSHLDSEPGMLELQRVRSLAAHPRYGECWARALEHLDTRCRDMTSESQRRIALRFAHCHLSSSGRDFPSCPEGSEVSRCTGAMDAVAFNTYTEFFTHTHSICRFLQSDAWQRRAETHRCLCFRLTDTSADVVEQLQSTRQMTKDLIKAQSAALQAQQEILTNGEELRATLRDSTQGLRSVFLELSSVSQQQQVALSELFNRVSFLQSFLLMEAHSLSSCCYNAAALCCAFLLTCTQRTCRARCFLACCSLRYSTLSFLVLFHVQELLSVYVGILRRIMLCVAVFVLLVAYVRYRDPLQQSLQLLQQLRETQASLQEALHSASEGSGMSD
;
A
#
# COMPACT_ATOMS: atom_id res chain seq x y z
N MET A 1 11.92 -31.74 -34.21
CA MET A 1 10.88 -30.70 -34.04
C MET A 1 10.04 -30.66 -35.31
N ALA A 2 8.73 -30.45 -35.16
CA ALA A 2 7.65 -30.56 -36.15
C ALA A 2 7.18 -32.00 -36.45
N ALA A 3 6.08 -32.37 -35.77
CA ALA A 3 5.34 -33.60 -35.95
C ALA A 3 4.27 -33.41 -37.03
N GLY A 4 4.07 -34.46 -37.83
CA GLY A 4 3.03 -34.56 -38.83
C GLY A 4 2.04 -35.69 -38.56
N VAL A 5 1.10 -35.79 -39.50
CA VAL A 5 0.27 -36.94 -39.86
C VAL A 5 -1.04 -37.13 -39.09
N VAL A 6 -2.07 -36.60 -39.72
CA VAL A 6 -3.49 -37.00 -39.65
C VAL A 6 -3.69 -38.28 -40.46
N SER A 7 -4.66 -39.10 -40.03
CA SER A 7 -5.23 -40.30 -40.65
C SER A 7 -4.45 -41.61 -40.48
N VAL A 8 -5.04 -42.60 -39.80
CA VAL A 8 -5.87 -43.64 -40.42
C VAL A 8 -6.41 -44.53 -39.30
N GLN A 9 -7.70 -44.37 -39.05
CA GLN A 9 -8.50 -45.16 -38.12
C GLN A 9 -9.38 -46.06 -39.00
N LEU A 10 -8.81 -47.15 -39.52
CA LEU A 10 -9.56 -48.23 -40.16
C LEU A 10 -8.71 -49.49 -40.34
N LEU A 11 -9.37 -50.64 -40.16
CA LEU A 11 -8.91 -52.04 -40.26
C LEU A 11 -8.32 -52.64 -38.98
N LEU A 12 -9.20 -53.31 -38.23
CA LEU A 12 -9.16 -54.78 -38.09
C LEU A 12 -10.51 -55.27 -37.53
N LEU A 13 -11.45 -55.51 -38.44
CA LEU A 13 -12.49 -56.53 -38.26
C LEU A 13 -11.88 -57.86 -38.70
N LEU A 14 -12.02 -58.90 -37.87
CA LEU A 14 -12.23 -60.33 -38.21
C LEU A 14 -11.60 -61.25 -37.15
N SER A 15 -12.39 -61.63 -36.14
CA SER A 15 -12.39 -62.96 -35.53
C SER A 15 -13.41 -62.97 -34.39
N GLY A 16 -14.55 -63.63 -34.60
CA GLY A 16 -15.52 -63.86 -33.51
C GLY A 16 -14.98 -64.83 -32.46
N PRO A 17 -15.71 -64.97 -31.34
CA PRO A 17 -15.81 -66.28 -30.72
C PRO A 17 -17.26 -66.72 -30.57
N VAL A 18 -17.43 -67.94 -31.04
CA VAL A 18 -18.41 -68.95 -30.70
C VAL A 18 -18.56 -69.13 -29.19
N LEU A 19 -19.83 -69.25 -28.76
CA LEU A 19 -20.38 -70.00 -27.61
C LEU A 19 -19.59 -70.02 -26.29
N LEU A 20 -20.11 -69.32 -25.28
CA LEU A 20 -20.00 -69.74 -23.88
C LEU A 20 -21.30 -69.42 -23.12
N GLY A 21 -22.00 -70.51 -22.75
CA GLY A 21 -22.78 -70.68 -21.53
C GLY A 21 -23.69 -69.53 -21.08
N VAL A 22 -24.93 -69.55 -21.57
CA VAL A 22 -26.06 -69.05 -20.79
C VAL A 22 -26.22 -70.00 -19.60
N SER A 23 -25.66 -69.62 -18.46
CA SER A 23 -26.04 -70.20 -17.18
C SER A 23 -27.50 -69.81 -16.92
N ALA A 24 -28.34 -70.83 -16.92
CA ALA A 24 -29.70 -70.76 -16.44
C ALA A 24 -29.67 -70.45 -14.94
N ASP A 25 -29.78 -69.17 -14.59
CA ASP A 25 -30.28 -68.80 -13.28
C ASP A 25 -31.80 -68.82 -13.35
N THR A 26 -32.32 -69.92 -12.81
CA THR A 26 -33.69 -70.10 -12.35
C THR A 26 -34.02 -69.04 -11.29
N GLY A 27 -34.32 -67.82 -11.74
CA GLY A 27 -35.08 -66.86 -10.98
C GLY A 27 -36.55 -67.25 -11.09
N SER A 28 -37.08 -67.89 -10.05
CA SER A 28 -38.48 -68.24 -9.91
C SER A 28 -39.35 -66.98 -9.98
N SER A 29 -39.82 -66.66 -11.19
CA SER A 29 -40.99 -65.81 -11.37
C SER A 29 -42.17 -66.59 -10.80
N SER A 30 -42.53 -66.26 -9.56
CA SER A 30 -43.67 -66.77 -8.83
C SER A 30 -44.91 -66.81 -9.74
N PRO A 31 -45.44 -68.00 -10.09
CA PRO A 31 -46.63 -68.13 -10.92
C PRO A 31 -47.85 -68.02 -10.02
N GLY A 32 -48.26 -66.80 -9.71
CA GLY A 32 -49.32 -66.57 -8.74
C GLY A 32 -50.02 -65.24 -8.90
N SER A 33 -50.74 -65.05 -10.01
CA SER A 33 -51.89 -64.09 -10.11
C SER A 33 -52.46 -63.98 -11.52
N HIS A 34 -51.72 -64.40 -12.56
CA HIS A 34 -52.15 -64.16 -13.94
C HIS A 34 -53.16 -65.18 -14.50
N LEU A 35 -53.19 -66.42 -13.99
CA LEU A 35 -54.03 -67.49 -14.57
C LEU A 35 -55.53 -67.38 -14.22
N ASP A 36 -55.90 -66.76 -13.09
CA ASP A 36 -57.32 -66.64 -12.70
C ASP A 36 -58.01 -65.38 -13.26
N SER A 37 -57.25 -64.51 -13.93
CA SER A 37 -57.71 -63.20 -14.43
C SER A 37 -58.07 -63.21 -15.92
N GLU A 38 -57.52 -64.16 -16.70
CA GLU A 38 -57.74 -64.29 -18.14
C GLU A 38 -59.24 -64.45 -18.51
N PRO A 39 -60.03 -65.33 -17.85
CA PRO A 39 -61.45 -65.49 -18.21
C PRO A 39 -62.28 -64.24 -17.90
N GLY A 40 -62.01 -63.57 -16.77
CA GLY A 40 -62.71 -62.35 -16.38
C GLY A 40 -62.39 -61.16 -17.29
N MET A 41 -61.14 -61.05 -17.75
CA MET A 41 -60.71 -60.03 -18.71
C MET A 41 -61.40 -60.21 -20.08
N LEU A 42 -61.39 -61.44 -20.61
CA LEU A 42 -61.99 -61.75 -21.91
C LEU A 42 -63.51 -61.48 -21.90
N GLU A 43 -64.21 -61.91 -20.86
CA GLU A 43 -65.65 -61.66 -20.72
C GLU A 43 -65.97 -60.17 -20.52
N LEU A 44 -65.14 -59.44 -19.76
CA LEU A 44 -65.30 -57.99 -19.63
C LEU A 44 -65.14 -57.28 -20.98
N GLN A 45 -64.18 -57.72 -21.80
CA GLN A 45 -63.96 -57.17 -23.14
C GLN A 45 -65.14 -57.50 -24.08
N ARG A 46 -65.70 -58.71 -23.98
CA ARG A 46 -66.91 -59.13 -24.70
C ARG A 46 -68.11 -58.26 -24.32
N VAL A 47 -68.36 -58.04 -23.03
CA VAL A 47 -69.47 -57.19 -22.57
C VAL A 47 -69.26 -55.72 -22.96
N ARG A 48 -68.03 -55.20 -22.90
CA ARG A 48 -67.71 -53.84 -23.33
C ARG A 48 -67.94 -53.62 -24.83
N SER A 49 -67.61 -54.60 -25.68
CA SER A 49 -67.87 -54.48 -27.12
C SER A 49 -69.37 -54.48 -27.43
N LEU A 50 -70.17 -55.24 -26.68
CA LEU A 50 -71.63 -55.21 -26.76
C LEU A 50 -72.21 -53.87 -26.29
N ALA A 51 -71.64 -53.28 -25.23
CA ALA A 51 -71.99 -51.94 -24.74
C ALA A 51 -71.68 -50.82 -25.74
N ALA A 52 -70.64 -50.98 -26.56
CA ALA A 52 -70.28 -50.01 -27.60
C ALA A 52 -71.20 -50.07 -28.84
N HIS A 53 -72.14 -51.01 -28.92
CA HIS A 53 -72.98 -51.19 -30.10
C HIS A 53 -74.08 -50.12 -30.21
N PRO A 54 -74.28 -49.46 -31.36
CA PRO A 54 -75.16 -48.28 -31.46
C PRO A 54 -76.65 -48.57 -31.28
N ARG A 55 -77.12 -49.81 -31.54
CA ARG A 55 -78.55 -50.15 -31.52
C ARG A 55 -79.05 -50.68 -30.18
N TYR A 56 -78.22 -51.40 -29.43
CA TYR A 56 -78.60 -52.05 -28.17
C TYR A 56 -77.56 -51.89 -27.05
N GLY A 57 -76.49 -51.11 -27.29
CA GLY A 57 -75.40 -50.89 -26.34
C GLY A 57 -75.82 -50.21 -25.06
N GLU A 58 -76.84 -49.35 -25.09
CA GLU A 58 -77.41 -48.67 -23.91
C GLU A 58 -77.90 -49.62 -22.81
N CYS A 59 -78.40 -50.81 -23.17
CA CYS A 59 -78.78 -51.82 -22.18
C CYS A 59 -77.55 -52.41 -21.49
N TRP A 60 -76.55 -52.78 -22.29
CA TRP A 60 -75.29 -53.36 -21.84
C TRP A 60 -74.43 -52.38 -21.06
N ALA A 61 -74.37 -51.11 -21.47
CA ALA A 61 -73.64 -50.04 -20.78
C ALA A 61 -74.18 -49.81 -19.38
N ARG A 62 -75.51 -49.70 -19.23
CA ARG A 62 -76.16 -49.61 -17.91
C ARG A 62 -75.91 -50.85 -17.07
N ALA A 63 -76.05 -52.05 -17.65
CA ALA A 63 -75.76 -53.29 -16.93
C ALA A 63 -74.30 -53.36 -16.44
N LEU A 64 -73.34 -52.87 -17.23
CA LEU A 64 -71.92 -52.83 -16.90
C LEU A 64 -71.61 -51.78 -15.82
N GLU A 65 -72.22 -50.60 -15.86
CA GLU A 65 -72.10 -49.58 -14.80
C GLU A 65 -72.63 -50.10 -13.45
N HIS A 66 -73.76 -50.82 -13.49
CA HIS A 66 -74.31 -51.47 -12.31
C HIS A 66 -73.45 -52.63 -11.79
N LEU A 67 -72.72 -53.32 -12.67
CA LEU A 67 -71.72 -54.30 -12.28
C LEU A 67 -70.56 -53.62 -11.55
N ASP A 68 -69.95 -52.59 -12.15
CA ASP A 68 -68.77 -51.90 -11.63
C ASP A 68 -69.01 -51.32 -10.23
N THR A 69 -70.14 -50.62 -10.05
CA THR A 69 -70.53 -50.04 -8.76
C THR A 69 -70.79 -51.08 -7.67
N ARG A 70 -71.26 -52.28 -8.03
CA ARG A 70 -71.62 -53.35 -7.09
C ARG A 70 -70.55 -54.43 -6.96
N CYS A 71 -69.44 -54.35 -7.71
CA CYS A 71 -68.37 -55.32 -7.63
C CYS A 71 -67.74 -55.35 -6.24
N ARG A 72 -67.57 -54.21 -5.56
CA ARG A 72 -66.92 -54.13 -4.24
C ARG A 72 -67.62 -54.97 -3.16
N ASP A 73 -68.95 -54.98 -3.21
CA ASP A 73 -69.83 -55.61 -2.22
C ASP A 73 -70.69 -56.71 -2.88
N MET A 74 -70.07 -57.54 -3.73
CA MET A 74 -70.77 -58.58 -4.49
C MET A 74 -71.32 -59.68 -3.56
N THR A 75 -72.64 -59.74 -3.49
CA THR A 75 -73.41 -60.79 -2.81
C THR A 75 -74.01 -61.76 -3.82
N SER A 76 -74.50 -62.91 -3.35
CA SER A 76 -75.20 -63.87 -4.22
C SER A 76 -76.45 -63.25 -4.87
N GLU A 77 -77.14 -62.33 -4.19
CA GLU A 77 -78.30 -61.61 -4.74
C GLU A 77 -77.90 -60.58 -5.80
N SER A 78 -76.83 -59.81 -5.59
CA SER A 78 -76.35 -58.86 -6.61
C SER A 78 -75.81 -59.58 -7.85
N GLN A 79 -75.12 -60.71 -7.67
CA GLN A 79 -74.65 -61.54 -8.79
C GLN A 79 -75.83 -62.03 -9.63
N ARG A 80 -76.87 -62.60 -8.98
CA ARG A 80 -78.10 -63.05 -9.65
C ARG A 80 -78.80 -61.89 -10.38
N ARG A 81 -78.90 -60.72 -9.77
CA ARG A 81 -79.53 -59.53 -10.38
C ARG A 81 -78.76 -58.99 -11.59
N ILE A 82 -77.44 -58.97 -11.53
CA ILE A 82 -76.60 -58.47 -12.63
C ILE A 82 -76.61 -59.46 -13.80
N ALA A 83 -76.50 -60.76 -13.52
CA ALA A 83 -76.64 -61.82 -14.51
C ALA A 83 -77.98 -61.74 -15.25
N LEU A 84 -79.07 -61.46 -14.52
CA LEU A 84 -80.39 -61.27 -15.09
C LEU A 84 -80.48 -60.06 -16.03
N ARG A 85 -79.82 -58.95 -15.67
CA ARG A 85 -79.76 -57.76 -16.53
C ARG A 85 -78.98 -58.02 -17.82
N PHE A 86 -77.85 -58.74 -17.73
CA PHE A 86 -77.12 -59.16 -18.93
C PHE A 86 -77.95 -60.11 -19.80
N ALA A 87 -78.64 -61.07 -19.21
CA ALA A 87 -79.53 -61.98 -19.93
C ALA A 87 -80.69 -61.23 -20.61
N HIS A 88 -81.31 -60.28 -19.92
CA HIS A 88 -82.36 -59.42 -20.50
C HIS A 88 -81.83 -58.63 -21.71
N CYS A 89 -80.65 -58.01 -21.60
CA CYS A 89 -80.04 -57.30 -22.72
C CYS A 89 -79.74 -58.22 -23.91
N HIS A 90 -79.26 -59.44 -23.66
CA HIS A 90 -78.96 -60.43 -24.70
C HIS A 90 -80.21 -60.93 -25.44
N LEU A 91 -81.27 -61.26 -24.68
CA LEU A 91 -82.53 -61.74 -25.25
C LEU A 91 -83.24 -60.64 -26.03
N SER A 92 -83.25 -59.42 -25.49
CA SER A 92 -83.80 -58.23 -26.17
C SER A 92 -83.03 -57.91 -27.46
N SER A 93 -81.69 -57.98 -27.45
CA SER A 93 -80.90 -57.78 -28.68
C SER A 93 -81.16 -58.86 -29.74
N SER A 94 -81.60 -60.05 -29.33
CA SER A 94 -81.94 -61.17 -30.20
C SER A 94 -83.40 -61.16 -30.68
N GLY A 95 -84.17 -60.11 -30.35
CA GLY A 95 -85.58 -59.97 -30.74
C GLY A 95 -86.54 -60.84 -29.94
N ARG A 96 -86.14 -61.33 -28.77
CA ARG A 96 -87.00 -62.08 -27.85
C ARG A 96 -87.50 -61.14 -26.76
N ASP A 97 -88.81 -61.08 -26.57
CA ASP A 97 -89.43 -60.30 -25.49
C ASP A 97 -89.27 -61.06 -24.16
N PHE A 98 -88.41 -60.55 -23.29
CA PHE A 98 -88.20 -61.06 -21.94
C PHE A 98 -88.49 -59.93 -20.93
N PRO A 99 -89.42 -60.10 -19.96
CA PRO A 99 -89.77 -59.03 -19.04
C PRO A 99 -88.63 -58.68 -18.09
N SER A 100 -88.37 -57.39 -17.90
CA SER A 100 -87.42 -56.92 -16.89
C SER A 100 -87.93 -57.24 -15.48
N CYS A 101 -87.04 -57.73 -14.62
CA CYS A 101 -87.34 -57.98 -13.22
C CYS A 101 -87.24 -56.67 -12.42
N PRO A 102 -88.27 -56.28 -11.65
CA PRO A 102 -88.28 -55.01 -10.93
C PRO A 102 -87.22 -54.95 -9.80
N GLU A 103 -86.78 -53.74 -9.48
CA GLU A 103 -85.87 -53.51 -8.36
C GLU A 103 -86.58 -53.78 -7.03
N GLY A 104 -86.02 -54.69 -6.22
CA GLY A 104 -86.58 -55.10 -4.92
C GLY A 104 -87.37 -56.41 -4.91
N SER A 105 -87.71 -57.00 -6.05
CA SER A 105 -88.26 -58.37 -6.09
C SER A 105 -87.16 -59.43 -5.98
N GLU A 106 -87.45 -60.58 -5.38
CA GLU A 106 -86.52 -61.71 -5.37
C GLU A 106 -86.26 -62.22 -6.80
N VAL A 107 -84.98 -62.40 -7.15
CA VAL A 107 -84.57 -62.86 -8.48
C VAL A 107 -85.10 -64.27 -8.77
N SER A 108 -85.23 -65.11 -7.73
CA SER A 108 -85.80 -66.47 -7.80
C SER A 108 -87.16 -66.51 -8.50
N ARG A 109 -88.03 -65.54 -8.20
CA ARG A 109 -89.37 -65.40 -8.79
C ARG A 109 -89.32 -65.04 -10.27
N CYS A 110 -88.34 -64.23 -10.67
CA CYS A 110 -88.13 -63.84 -12.08
C CYS A 110 -87.50 -64.98 -12.89
N THR A 111 -86.64 -65.81 -12.27
CA THR A 111 -85.99 -66.94 -12.93
C THR A 111 -86.89 -68.18 -13.03
N GLY A 112 -87.83 -68.37 -12.10
CA GLY A 112 -88.71 -69.54 -12.07
C GLY A 112 -89.73 -69.61 -13.21
N ALA A 113 -90.03 -68.47 -13.85
CA ALA A 113 -90.98 -68.38 -14.96
C ALA A 113 -90.30 -68.32 -16.35
N MET A 114 -88.98 -68.52 -16.42
CA MET A 114 -88.20 -68.45 -17.67
C MET A 114 -88.36 -69.69 -18.53
N ASP A 115 -88.24 -69.53 -19.85
CA ASP A 115 -88.05 -70.64 -20.78
C ASP A 115 -86.61 -71.19 -20.70
N ALA A 116 -86.38 -72.38 -21.27
CA ALA A 116 -85.07 -73.03 -21.20
C ALA A 116 -83.95 -72.19 -21.84
N VAL A 117 -84.27 -71.40 -22.88
CA VAL A 117 -83.30 -70.52 -23.53
C VAL A 117 -82.93 -69.35 -22.61
N ALA A 118 -83.91 -68.64 -22.03
CA ALA A 118 -83.63 -67.55 -21.11
C ALA A 118 -82.92 -68.02 -19.85
N PHE A 119 -83.29 -69.19 -19.32
CA PHE A 119 -82.62 -69.77 -18.16
C PHE A 119 -81.16 -70.12 -18.45
N ASN A 120 -80.86 -70.71 -19.62
CA ASN A 120 -79.50 -71.04 -20.01
C ASN A 120 -78.63 -69.77 -20.22
N THR A 121 -79.16 -68.77 -20.92
CA THR A 121 -78.50 -67.46 -21.09
C THR A 121 -78.22 -66.80 -19.73
N TYR A 122 -79.19 -66.83 -18.82
CA TYR A 122 -79.01 -66.34 -17.45
C TYR A 122 -77.89 -67.08 -16.71
N THR A 123 -77.83 -68.41 -16.80
CA THR A 123 -76.78 -69.19 -16.13
C THR A 123 -75.38 -68.94 -16.71
N GLU A 124 -75.25 -68.68 -18.01
CA GLU A 124 -73.98 -68.26 -18.64
C GLU A 124 -73.51 -66.93 -18.05
N PHE A 125 -74.37 -65.91 -18.00
CA PHE A 125 -73.98 -64.63 -17.42
C PHE A 125 -73.79 -64.70 -15.90
N PHE A 126 -74.46 -65.62 -15.21
CA PHE A 126 -74.29 -65.82 -13.77
C PHE A 126 -72.88 -66.26 -13.40
N THR A 127 -72.29 -67.21 -14.15
CA THR A 127 -70.93 -67.68 -13.91
C THR A 127 -69.90 -66.60 -14.26
N HIS A 128 -70.10 -65.85 -15.35
CA HIS A 128 -69.16 -64.83 -15.80
C HIS A 128 -69.17 -63.55 -14.96
N THR A 129 -70.31 -63.17 -14.38
CA THR A 129 -70.45 -61.98 -13.53
C THR A 129 -69.41 -61.94 -12.40
N HIS A 130 -69.18 -63.07 -11.74
CA HIS A 130 -68.20 -63.15 -10.65
C HIS A 130 -66.76 -63.03 -11.14
N SER A 131 -66.45 -63.67 -12.27
CA SER A 131 -65.10 -63.59 -12.88
C SER A 131 -64.75 -62.18 -13.34
N ILE A 132 -65.71 -61.45 -13.93
CA ILE A 132 -65.53 -60.06 -14.38
C ILE A 132 -65.27 -59.15 -13.17
N CYS A 133 -66.04 -59.28 -12.09
CA CYS A 133 -65.83 -58.44 -10.90
C CYS A 133 -64.49 -58.71 -10.22
N ARG A 134 -64.08 -59.98 -10.12
CA ARG A 134 -62.77 -60.33 -9.55
C ARG A 134 -61.64 -59.68 -10.33
N PHE A 135 -61.73 -59.68 -11.66
CA PHE A 135 -60.77 -58.99 -12.53
C PHE A 135 -60.77 -57.47 -12.33
N LEU A 136 -61.94 -56.83 -12.27
CA LEU A 136 -62.03 -55.37 -12.05
C LEU A 136 -61.43 -54.97 -10.70
N GLN A 137 -61.65 -55.77 -9.66
CA GLN A 137 -61.05 -55.54 -8.35
C GLN A 137 -59.54 -55.72 -8.35
N SER A 138 -59.01 -56.75 -9.02
CA SER A 138 -57.57 -57.00 -9.09
C SER A 138 -56.85 -55.92 -9.88
N ASP A 139 -57.38 -55.49 -11.03
CA ASP A 139 -56.85 -54.39 -11.84
C ASP A 139 -56.84 -53.06 -11.05
N ALA A 140 -57.93 -52.75 -10.33
CA ALA A 140 -57.98 -51.55 -9.49
C ALA A 140 -56.96 -51.59 -8.33
N TRP A 141 -56.73 -52.76 -7.74
CA TRP A 141 -55.72 -52.93 -6.70
C TRP A 141 -54.30 -52.81 -7.27
N GLN A 142 -54.02 -53.44 -8.42
CA GLN A 142 -52.72 -53.39 -9.09
C GLN A 142 -52.32 -51.95 -9.46
N ARG A 143 -53.22 -51.18 -10.07
CA ARG A 143 -52.95 -49.78 -10.43
C ARG A 143 -52.62 -48.91 -9.21
N ARG A 144 -53.31 -49.12 -8.08
CA ARG A 144 -52.99 -48.42 -6.83
C ARG A 144 -51.63 -48.84 -6.28
N ALA A 145 -51.33 -50.13 -6.29
CA ALA A 145 -50.04 -50.67 -5.84
C ALA A 145 -48.88 -50.12 -6.67
N GLU A 146 -49.03 -50.04 -8.00
CA GLU A 146 -48.03 -49.46 -8.89
C GLU A 146 -47.80 -47.97 -8.63
N THR A 147 -48.89 -47.22 -8.40
CA THR A 147 -48.81 -45.79 -8.05
C THR A 147 -48.04 -45.59 -6.74
N HIS A 148 -48.36 -46.36 -5.70
CA HIS A 148 -47.64 -46.30 -4.43
C HIS A 148 -46.18 -46.74 -4.59
N ARG A 149 -45.89 -47.78 -5.37
CA ARG A 149 -44.53 -48.23 -5.66
C ARG A 149 -43.71 -47.13 -6.34
N CYS A 150 -44.28 -46.46 -7.34
CA CYS A 150 -43.62 -45.35 -8.04
C CYS A 150 -43.34 -44.18 -7.08
N LEU A 151 -44.30 -43.83 -6.23
CA LEU A 151 -44.14 -42.79 -5.21
C LEU A 151 -43.02 -43.15 -4.23
N CYS A 152 -43.03 -44.35 -3.65
CA CYS A 152 -41.99 -44.80 -2.73
C CYS A 152 -40.61 -44.77 -3.39
N PHE A 153 -40.50 -45.27 -4.62
CA PHE A 153 -39.24 -45.24 -5.36
C PHE A 153 -38.72 -43.80 -5.54
N ARG A 154 -39.59 -42.85 -5.91
CA ARG A 154 -39.22 -41.44 -6.04
C ARG A 154 -38.80 -40.80 -4.72
N LEU A 155 -39.47 -41.13 -3.63
CA LEU A 155 -39.10 -40.66 -2.30
C LEU A 155 -37.75 -41.22 -1.86
N THR A 156 -37.48 -42.51 -2.12
CA THR A 156 -36.18 -43.10 -1.82
C THR A 156 -35.06 -42.48 -2.65
N ASP A 157 -35.27 -42.30 -3.95
CA ASP A 157 -34.32 -41.67 -4.88
C ASP A 157 -33.98 -40.23 -4.45
N THR A 158 -34.99 -39.41 -4.20
CA THR A 158 -34.81 -38.03 -3.72
C THR A 158 -34.16 -37.97 -2.34
N SER A 159 -34.45 -38.91 -1.44
CA SER A 159 -33.81 -38.96 -0.13
C SER A 159 -32.31 -39.29 -0.22
N ALA A 160 -31.90 -40.14 -1.17
CA ALA A 160 -30.51 -40.47 -1.39
C ALA A 160 -29.73 -39.25 -1.92
N ASP A 161 -30.30 -38.52 -2.87
CA ASP A 161 -29.72 -37.29 -3.44
C ASP A 161 -29.53 -36.20 -2.37
N VAL A 162 -30.54 -35.99 -1.51
CA VAL A 162 -30.45 -35.03 -0.39
C VAL A 162 -29.34 -35.41 0.61
N VAL A 163 -29.13 -36.70 0.88
CA VAL A 163 -28.05 -37.16 1.76
C VAL A 163 -26.68 -36.87 1.15
N GLU A 164 -26.50 -37.12 -0.14
CA GLU A 164 -25.26 -36.82 -0.85
C GLU A 164 -24.96 -35.31 -0.84
N GLN A 165 -25.97 -34.48 -1.12
CA GLN A 165 -25.85 -33.03 -1.11
C GLN A 165 -25.51 -32.48 0.30
N LEU A 166 -26.10 -33.04 1.35
CA LEU A 166 -25.78 -32.68 2.74
C LEU A 166 -24.35 -33.08 3.12
N GLN A 167 -23.87 -34.24 2.68
CA GLN A 167 -22.49 -34.67 2.92
C GLN A 167 -21.48 -33.76 2.21
N SER A 168 -21.75 -33.41 0.94
CA SER A 168 -20.93 -32.47 0.18
C SER A 168 -20.89 -31.09 0.84
N THR A 169 -22.06 -30.56 1.23
CA THR A 169 -22.18 -29.27 1.94
C THR A 169 -21.44 -29.29 3.28
N ARG A 170 -21.52 -30.39 4.04
CA ARG A 170 -20.80 -30.55 5.30
C ARG A 170 -19.29 -30.52 5.07
N GLN A 171 -18.80 -31.16 4.02
CA GLN A 171 -17.37 -31.17 3.71
C GLN A 171 -16.88 -29.78 3.30
N MET A 172 -17.61 -29.09 2.43
CA MET A 172 -17.32 -27.71 2.05
C MET A 172 -17.32 -26.77 3.25
N THR A 173 -18.27 -26.93 4.18
CA THR A 173 -18.34 -26.14 5.42
C THR A 173 -17.12 -26.38 6.31
N LYS A 174 -16.67 -27.65 6.44
CA LYS A 174 -15.44 -27.95 7.18
C LYS A 174 -14.22 -27.28 6.56
N ASP A 175 -14.10 -27.32 5.24
CA ASP A 175 -12.96 -26.74 4.54
C ASP A 175 -12.99 -25.20 4.59
N LEU A 176 -14.19 -24.60 4.53
CA LEU A 176 -14.39 -23.17 4.77
C LEU A 176 -13.96 -22.77 6.19
N ILE A 177 -14.38 -23.52 7.22
CA ILE A 177 -13.99 -23.24 8.61
C ILE A 177 -12.47 -23.33 8.78
N LYS A 178 -11.81 -24.32 8.17
CA LYS A 178 -10.35 -24.44 8.18
C LYS A 178 -9.69 -23.22 7.51
N ALA A 179 -10.13 -22.85 6.32
CA ALA A 179 -9.62 -21.68 5.61
C ALA A 179 -9.82 -20.38 6.41
N GLN A 180 -10.99 -20.22 7.04
CA GLN A 180 -11.29 -19.07 7.90
C GLN A 180 -10.38 -19.04 9.13
N SER A 181 -10.13 -20.18 9.77
CA SER A 181 -9.21 -20.25 10.92
C SER A 181 -7.76 -19.89 10.55
N ALA A 182 -7.28 -20.35 9.38
CA ALA A 182 -5.95 -20.01 8.89
C ALA A 182 -5.84 -18.50 8.54
N ALA A 183 -6.88 -17.94 7.92
CA ALA A 183 -6.95 -16.51 7.63
C ALA A 183 -6.95 -15.66 8.91
N LEU A 184 -7.68 -16.07 9.95
CA LEU A 184 -7.68 -15.39 11.25
C LEU A 184 -6.30 -15.45 11.94
N GLN A 185 -5.62 -16.59 11.86
CA GLN A 185 -4.24 -16.70 12.37
C GLN A 185 -3.28 -15.75 11.65
N ALA A 186 -3.36 -15.69 10.32
CA ALA A 186 -2.55 -14.75 9.53
C ALA A 186 -2.87 -13.28 9.86
N GLN A 187 -4.16 -12.93 10.07
CA GLN A 187 -4.54 -11.59 10.51
C GLN A 187 -3.98 -11.25 11.90
N GLN A 188 -3.98 -12.20 12.84
CA GLN A 188 -3.42 -12.00 14.16
C GLN A 188 -1.91 -11.75 14.09
N GLU A 189 -1.19 -12.51 13.26
CA GLU A 189 0.25 -12.33 13.05
C GLU A 189 0.58 -10.97 12.45
N ILE A 190 -0.22 -10.50 11.49
CA ILE A 190 -0.08 -9.16 10.90
C ILE A 190 -0.29 -8.07 11.97
N LEU A 191 -1.28 -8.23 12.85
CA LEU A 191 -1.53 -7.28 13.93
C LEU A 191 -0.36 -7.23 14.92
N THR A 192 0.15 -8.39 15.35
CA THR A 192 1.31 -8.44 16.26
C THR A 192 2.56 -7.83 15.62
N ASN A 193 2.83 -8.14 14.35
CA ASN A 193 3.96 -7.56 13.61
C ASN A 193 3.77 -6.04 13.42
N GLY A 194 2.54 -5.58 13.21
CA GLY A 194 2.20 -4.17 13.11
C GLY A 194 2.39 -3.40 14.42
N GLU A 195 2.05 -4.02 15.56
CA GLU A 195 2.28 -3.47 16.90
C GLU A 195 3.79 -3.38 17.22
N GLU A 196 4.55 -4.43 16.92
CA GLU A 196 6.01 -4.44 17.08
C GLU A 196 6.66 -3.35 16.22
N LEU A 197 6.29 -3.26 14.93
CA LEU A 197 6.80 -2.24 14.03
C LEU A 197 6.46 -0.82 14.52
N ARG A 198 5.24 -0.61 15.03
CA ARG A 198 4.84 0.67 15.62
C ARG A 198 5.69 1.02 16.84
N ALA A 199 6.01 0.03 17.68
CA ALA A 199 6.91 0.22 18.82
C ALA A 199 8.33 0.59 18.37
N THR A 200 8.91 -0.14 17.41
CA THR A 200 10.24 0.15 16.84
C THR A 200 10.31 1.53 16.17
N LEU A 201 9.26 1.92 15.42
CA LEU A 201 9.18 3.24 14.81
C LEU A 201 9.09 4.35 15.86
N ARG A 202 8.34 4.14 16.93
CA ARG A 202 8.24 5.10 18.04
C ARG A 202 9.58 5.27 18.74
N ASP A 203 10.27 4.17 19.01
CA ASP A 203 11.60 4.15 19.63
C ASP A 203 12.64 4.86 18.73
N SER A 204 12.68 4.51 17.44
CA SER A 204 13.55 5.16 16.45
C SER A 204 13.27 6.66 16.33
N THR A 205 11.99 7.08 16.36
CA THR A 205 11.62 8.50 16.31
C THR A 205 12.04 9.24 17.58
N GLN A 206 11.95 8.59 18.75
CA GLN A 206 12.44 9.14 20.00
C GLN A 206 13.97 9.25 20.00
N GLY A 207 14.68 8.23 19.51
CA GLY A 207 16.13 8.25 19.33
C GLY A 207 16.60 9.35 18.38
N LEU A 208 15.92 9.56 17.25
CA LEU A 208 16.23 10.68 16.35
C LEU A 208 16.02 12.04 17.02
N ARG A 209 14.98 12.19 17.83
CA ARG A 209 14.76 13.41 18.60
C ARG A 209 15.86 13.63 19.64
N SER A 210 16.30 12.59 20.35
CA SER A 210 17.38 12.73 21.33
C SER A 210 18.71 13.10 20.67
N VAL A 211 19.06 12.46 19.55
CA VAL A 211 20.25 12.79 18.76
C VAL A 211 20.18 14.23 18.25
N PHE A 212 19.02 14.69 17.78
CA PHE A 212 18.85 16.08 17.34
C PHE A 212 19.03 17.08 18.49
N LEU A 213 18.47 16.79 19.68
CA LEU A 213 18.65 17.62 20.87
C LEU A 213 20.12 17.65 21.32
N GLU A 214 20.80 16.50 21.30
CA GLU A 214 22.21 16.39 21.62
C GLU A 214 23.05 17.20 20.64
N LEU A 215 22.83 17.04 19.33
CA LEU A 215 23.53 17.80 18.29
C LEU A 215 23.30 19.32 18.43
N SER A 216 22.07 19.74 18.71
CA SER A 216 21.75 21.14 18.95
C SER A 216 22.49 21.68 20.17
N SER A 217 22.56 20.91 21.26
CA SER A 217 23.28 21.32 22.47
C SER A 217 24.79 21.41 22.24
N VAL A 218 25.38 20.42 21.55
CA VAL A 218 26.80 20.42 21.15
C VAL A 218 27.11 21.60 20.22
N SER A 219 26.23 21.90 19.26
CA SER A 219 26.39 23.07 18.37
C SER A 219 26.40 24.38 19.16
N GLN A 220 25.52 24.53 20.16
CA GLN A 220 25.48 25.71 21.01
C GLN A 220 26.78 25.83 21.83
N GLN A 221 27.26 24.72 22.37
CA GLN A 221 28.51 24.65 23.13
C GLN A 221 29.74 24.96 22.25
N GLN A 222 29.78 24.45 21.00
CA GLN A 222 30.81 24.78 20.02
C GLN A 222 30.80 26.27 19.67
N GLN A 223 29.64 26.90 19.51
CA GLN A 223 29.55 28.32 19.23
C GLN A 223 30.12 29.17 20.38
N VAL A 224 29.88 28.77 21.64
CA VAL A 224 30.47 29.41 22.83
C VAL A 224 32.00 29.22 22.84
N ALA A 225 32.49 28.00 22.63
CA ALA A 225 33.93 27.72 22.60
C ALA A 225 34.65 28.49 21.48
N LEU A 226 34.05 28.54 20.28
CA LEU A 226 34.57 29.34 19.16
C LEU A 226 34.57 30.83 19.50
N SER A 227 33.54 31.34 20.16
CA SER A 227 33.51 32.75 20.58
C SER A 227 34.62 33.10 21.58
N GLU A 228 34.95 32.18 22.50
CA GLU A 228 36.08 32.36 23.43
C GLU A 228 37.41 32.35 22.67
N LEU A 229 37.60 31.41 21.73
CA LEU A 229 38.80 31.36 20.89
C LEU A 229 38.97 32.64 20.05
N PHE A 230 37.91 33.10 19.39
CA PHE A 230 37.93 34.37 18.64
C PHE A 230 38.28 35.55 19.54
N ASN A 231 37.76 35.61 20.77
CA ASN A 231 38.09 36.67 21.70
C ASN A 231 39.57 36.65 22.12
N ARG A 232 40.15 35.46 22.40
CA ARG A 232 41.59 35.34 22.68
C ARG A 232 42.45 35.74 21.50
N VAL A 233 42.06 35.37 20.28
CA VAL A 233 42.76 35.78 19.05
C VAL A 233 42.67 37.29 18.84
N SER A 234 41.49 37.89 19.03
CA SER A 234 41.30 39.34 18.94
C SER A 234 42.15 40.10 19.97
N PHE A 235 42.27 39.57 21.20
CA PHE A 235 43.14 40.15 22.23
C PHE A 235 44.63 40.05 21.86
N LEU A 236 45.08 38.92 21.34
CA LEU A 236 46.45 38.77 20.86
C LEU A 236 46.75 39.69 19.68
N GLN A 237 45.80 39.83 18.74
CA GLN A 237 45.93 40.71 17.59
C GLN A 237 46.03 42.18 18.02
N SER A 238 45.22 42.64 18.96
CA SER A 238 45.29 44.02 19.47
C SER A 238 46.57 44.29 20.25
N PHE A 239 47.03 43.33 21.05
CA PHE A 239 48.32 43.41 21.76
C PHE A 239 49.50 43.51 20.79
N LEU A 240 49.55 42.64 19.78
CA LEU A 240 50.61 42.65 18.76
C LEU A 240 50.64 43.96 17.96
N LEU A 241 49.47 44.50 17.59
CA LEU A 241 49.39 45.79 16.89
C LEU A 241 49.90 46.95 17.77
N MET A 242 49.60 46.93 19.06
CA MET A 242 50.05 47.95 20.01
C MET A 242 51.56 47.91 20.24
N GLU A 243 52.16 46.73 20.41
CA GLU A 243 53.61 46.58 20.54
C GLU A 243 54.35 46.91 19.24
N ALA A 244 53.83 46.52 18.08
CA ALA A 244 54.44 46.87 16.80
C ALA A 244 54.47 48.39 16.57
N HIS A 245 53.42 49.11 16.99
CA HIS A 245 53.39 50.57 16.93
C HIS A 245 54.36 51.23 17.91
N SER A 246 54.53 50.69 19.13
CA SER A 246 55.48 51.24 20.10
C SER A 246 56.94 51.06 19.64
N LEU A 247 57.29 49.87 19.14
CA LEU A 247 58.62 49.56 18.58
C LEU A 247 58.95 50.44 17.37
N SER A 248 58.04 50.52 16.39
CA SER A 248 58.25 51.34 15.19
C SER A 248 58.37 52.84 15.49
N SER A 249 57.67 53.34 16.51
CA SER A 249 57.80 54.73 16.97
C SER A 249 59.15 54.98 17.66
N CYS A 250 59.61 54.03 18.48
CA CYS A 250 60.93 54.09 19.10
C CYS A 250 62.05 54.14 18.04
N CYS A 251 62.03 53.22 17.07
CA CYS A 251 63.02 53.18 15.98
C CYS A 251 63.03 54.47 15.15
N TYR A 252 61.86 55.04 14.83
CA TYR A 252 61.78 56.30 14.07
C TYR A 252 62.38 57.48 14.83
N ASN A 253 62.08 57.61 16.14
CA ASN A 253 62.62 58.69 16.96
C ASN A 253 64.14 58.57 17.14
N ALA A 254 64.64 57.35 17.35
CA ALA A 254 66.08 57.08 17.40
C ALA A 254 66.78 57.49 16.10
N ALA A 255 66.23 57.08 14.94
CA ALA A 255 66.76 57.45 13.63
C ALA A 255 66.73 58.98 13.42
N ALA A 256 65.65 59.66 13.80
CA ALA A 256 65.53 61.12 13.68
C ALA A 256 66.56 61.86 14.55
N LEU A 257 66.82 61.40 15.78
CA LEU A 257 67.87 61.93 16.65
C LEU A 257 69.26 61.72 16.06
N CYS A 258 69.56 60.52 15.53
CA CYS A 258 70.81 60.24 14.84
C CYS A 258 71.00 61.14 13.62
N CYS A 259 69.98 61.28 12.76
CA CYS A 259 70.04 62.17 11.60
C CYS A 259 70.23 63.63 11.99
N ALA A 260 69.51 64.12 13.01
CA ALA A 260 69.67 65.48 13.52
C ALA A 260 71.10 65.69 14.03
N PHE A 261 71.68 64.74 14.76
CA PHE A 261 73.06 64.82 15.23
C PHE A 261 74.07 64.83 14.07
N LEU A 262 73.95 63.90 13.11
CA LEU A 262 74.85 63.80 11.96
C LEU A 262 74.81 65.05 11.06
N LEU A 263 73.61 65.53 10.71
CA LEU A 263 73.45 66.74 9.88
C LEU A 263 74.01 67.98 10.56
N THR A 264 73.90 68.02 11.89
CA THR A 264 74.35 69.17 12.65
C THR A 264 75.82 69.12 13.02
N CYS A 265 76.53 67.99 12.91
CA CYS A 265 77.98 67.91 13.12
C CYS A 265 78.79 68.88 12.24
N THR A 266 78.24 69.32 11.10
CA THR A 266 78.86 70.36 10.26
C THR A 266 78.91 71.72 11.00
N GLN A 267 80.02 72.46 10.85
CA GLN A 267 80.16 73.78 11.50
C GLN A 267 79.10 74.80 11.04
N ARG A 268 78.49 74.56 9.86
CA ARG A 268 77.49 75.43 9.24
C ARG A 268 76.14 75.47 9.97
N THR A 269 75.75 74.38 10.64
CA THR A 269 74.42 74.23 11.26
C THR A 269 74.48 74.04 12.78
N CYS A 270 75.64 74.28 13.40
CA CYS A 270 75.89 74.05 14.83
C CYS A 270 74.89 74.79 15.76
N ARG A 271 74.46 76.01 15.39
CA ARG A 271 73.45 76.78 16.15
C ARG A 271 72.05 76.16 16.16
N ALA A 272 71.72 75.29 15.20
CA ALA A 272 70.41 74.63 15.12
C ALA A 272 70.34 73.32 15.94
N ARG A 273 71.47 72.82 16.46
CA ARG A 273 71.59 71.56 17.23
C ARG A 273 70.63 71.48 18.42
N CYS A 274 70.79 72.39 19.37
CA CYS A 274 70.00 72.37 20.61
C CYS A 274 68.51 72.56 20.32
N PHE A 275 68.18 73.42 19.35
CA PHE A 275 66.79 73.65 18.96
C PHE A 275 66.16 72.39 18.36
N LEU A 276 66.81 71.74 17.38
CA LEU A 276 66.31 70.52 16.75
C LEU A 276 66.23 69.35 17.75
N ALA A 277 67.23 69.19 18.62
CA ALA A 277 67.23 68.16 19.66
C ALA A 277 66.13 68.36 20.70
N CYS A 278 65.91 69.61 21.17
CA CYS A 278 64.80 69.91 22.08
C CYS A 278 63.45 69.71 21.41
N CYS A 279 63.29 70.08 20.14
CA CYS A 279 62.08 69.83 19.38
C CYS A 279 61.79 68.33 19.22
N SER A 280 62.80 67.50 18.89
CA SER A 280 62.63 66.05 18.77
C SER A 280 62.29 65.36 20.10
N LEU A 281 62.85 65.84 21.22
CA LEU A 281 62.55 65.30 22.55
C LEU A 281 61.13 65.68 23.01
N ARG A 282 60.73 66.95 22.84
CA ARG A 282 59.36 67.41 23.15
C ARG A 282 58.30 66.74 22.28
N TYR A 283 58.63 66.46 21.02
CA TYR A 283 57.77 65.67 20.14
C TYR A 283 57.64 64.21 20.62
N SER A 284 58.75 63.59 21.01
CA SER A 284 58.75 62.20 21.50
C SER A 284 57.87 62.03 22.74
N THR A 285 57.92 62.99 23.70
CA THR A 285 57.08 62.96 24.90
C THR A 285 55.60 63.19 24.59
N LEU A 286 55.29 64.13 23.70
CA LEU A 286 53.91 64.38 23.24
C LEU A 286 53.34 63.15 22.51
N SER A 287 54.11 62.54 21.62
CA SER A 287 53.68 61.36 20.86
C SER A 287 53.41 60.16 21.76
N PHE A 288 54.18 59.97 22.85
CA PHE A 288 53.97 58.89 23.81
C PHE A 288 52.73 59.13 24.68
N LEU A 289 52.49 60.38 25.10
CA LEU A 289 51.29 60.74 25.87
C LEU A 289 50.00 60.55 25.05
N VAL A 290 50.03 60.92 23.78
CA VAL A 290 48.90 60.71 22.85
C VAL A 290 48.67 59.22 22.57
N LEU A 291 49.75 58.43 22.48
CA LEU A 291 49.69 56.96 22.35
C LEU A 291 48.93 56.31 23.51
N PHE A 292 49.10 56.83 24.72
CA PHE A 292 48.45 56.31 25.92
C PHE A 292 46.97 56.73 26.03
N HIS A 293 46.57 57.85 25.40
CA HIS A 293 45.23 58.41 25.59
C HIS A 293 44.25 58.09 24.46
N VAL A 294 44.70 57.83 23.23
CA VAL A 294 43.82 57.69 22.06
C VAL A 294 44.08 56.36 21.34
N GLN A 295 43.26 55.35 21.65
CA GLN A 295 43.43 53.98 21.14
C GLN A 295 42.99 53.82 19.67
N GLU A 296 42.00 54.58 19.18
CA GLU A 296 41.25 54.18 17.96
C GLU A 296 41.67 54.84 16.63
N LEU A 297 42.40 55.96 16.63
CA LEU A 297 42.82 56.66 15.40
C LEU A 297 44.33 56.96 15.34
N LEU A 298 45.08 56.16 16.10
CA LEU A 298 46.45 56.42 16.47
C LEU A 298 47.43 56.47 15.29
N SER A 299 47.28 55.57 14.31
CA SER A 299 48.21 55.46 13.18
C SER A 299 48.16 56.66 12.24
N VAL A 300 46.96 57.17 11.96
CA VAL A 300 46.74 58.31 11.05
C VAL A 300 47.25 59.60 11.67
N TYR A 301 46.91 59.88 12.94
CA TYR A 301 47.36 61.08 13.64
C TYR A 301 48.88 61.13 13.81
N VAL A 302 49.50 60.01 14.24
CA VAL A 302 50.96 59.94 14.37
C VAL A 302 51.65 60.13 13.02
N GLY A 303 51.08 59.60 11.92
CA GLY A 303 51.61 59.78 10.58
C GLY A 303 51.60 61.24 10.11
N ILE A 304 50.50 61.97 10.35
CA ILE A 304 50.39 63.39 10.00
C ILE A 304 51.39 64.22 10.81
N LEU A 305 51.50 63.95 12.11
CA LEU A 305 52.39 64.69 13.02
C LEU A 305 53.87 64.53 12.62
N ARG A 306 54.29 63.32 12.20
CA ARG A 306 55.66 63.06 11.69
C ARG A 306 56.00 63.90 10.46
N ARG A 307 55.06 64.04 9.52
CA ARG A 307 55.26 64.82 8.29
C ARG A 307 55.42 66.31 8.59
N ILE A 308 54.61 66.85 9.51
CA ILE A 308 54.71 68.24 9.94
C ILE A 308 56.08 68.52 10.57
N MET A 309 56.54 67.63 11.46
CA MET A 309 57.86 67.77 12.10
C MET A 309 59.01 67.76 11.10
N LEU A 310 58.95 66.89 10.08
CA LEU A 310 59.96 66.85 9.03
C LEU A 310 59.99 68.16 8.24
N CYS A 311 58.82 68.73 7.92
CA CYS A 311 58.74 70.03 7.26
C CYS A 311 59.35 71.16 8.10
N VAL A 312 59.05 71.19 9.41
CA VAL A 312 59.63 72.16 10.34
C VAL A 312 61.15 72.00 10.45
N ALA A 313 61.65 70.76 10.55
CA ALA A 313 63.09 70.50 10.64
C ALA A 313 63.83 70.94 9.38
N VAL A 314 63.30 70.65 8.19
CA VAL A 314 63.87 71.09 6.91
C VAL A 314 63.87 72.62 6.82
N PHE A 315 62.77 73.28 7.23
CA PHE A 315 62.69 74.73 7.24
C PHE A 315 63.73 75.37 8.16
N VAL A 316 63.90 74.85 9.38
CA VAL A 316 64.92 75.33 10.33
C VAL A 316 66.33 75.14 9.77
N LEU A 317 66.61 74.00 9.14
CA LEU A 317 67.91 73.75 8.49
C LEU A 317 68.16 74.71 7.32
N LEU A 318 67.14 75.02 6.52
CA LEU A 318 67.23 75.94 5.39
C LEU A 318 67.47 77.37 5.89
N VAL A 319 66.77 77.82 6.94
CA VAL A 319 67.02 79.12 7.58
C VAL A 319 68.44 79.17 8.17
N ALA A 320 68.89 78.12 8.84
CA ALA A 320 70.24 78.05 9.38
C ALA A 320 71.31 78.07 8.27
N TYR A 321 71.04 77.41 7.14
CA TYR A 321 71.91 77.40 5.97
C TYR A 321 72.02 78.78 5.33
N VAL A 322 70.90 79.46 5.08
CA VAL A 322 70.90 80.80 4.45
C VAL A 322 71.49 81.86 5.38
N ARG A 323 71.28 81.74 6.69
CA ARG A 323 71.79 82.71 7.68
C ARG A 323 73.25 82.44 8.08
N TYR A 324 73.87 81.39 7.53
CA TYR A 324 75.28 81.08 7.79
C TYR A 324 76.17 82.12 7.12
N ARG A 325 76.92 82.85 7.94
CA ARG A 325 77.90 83.84 7.51
C ARG A 325 79.27 83.29 7.84
N ASP A 326 80.16 83.16 6.85
CA ASP A 326 81.46 82.49 7.02
C ASP A 326 82.32 83.21 8.09
N PRO A 327 82.55 82.59 9.27
CA PRO A 327 83.36 83.20 10.33
C PRO A 327 84.84 83.28 9.94
N LEU A 328 85.27 82.40 9.02
CA LEU A 328 86.62 82.39 8.46
C LEU A 328 86.91 83.65 7.63
N GLN A 329 85.89 84.19 6.95
CA GLN A 329 86.07 85.38 6.11
C GLN A 329 86.20 86.65 6.97
N GLN A 330 85.51 86.71 8.11
CA GLN A 330 85.64 87.81 9.08
C GLN A 330 87.01 87.84 9.77
N SER A 331 87.55 86.69 10.18
CA SER A 331 88.89 86.66 10.80
C SER A 331 89.99 87.04 9.83
N LEU A 332 89.85 86.67 8.55
CA LEU A 332 90.80 87.01 7.50
C LEU A 332 90.76 88.52 7.18
N GLN A 333 89.57 89.12 7.13
CA GLN A 333 89.41 90.58 7.00
C GLN A 333 90.00 91.33 8.20
N LEU A 334 89.78 90.84 9.44
CA LEU A 334 90.38 91.44 10.64
C LEU A 334 91.91 91.34 10.65
N LEU A 335 92.46 90.19 10.21
CA LEU A 335 93.91 90.01 10.08
C LEU A 335 94.51 90.91 8.99
N GLN A 336 93.80 91.11 7.88
CA GLN A 336 94.20 92.07 6.84
C GLN A 336 94.19 93.50 7.38
N GLN A 337 93.13 93.92 8.09
CA GLN A 337 93.09 95.24 8.73
C GLN A 337 94.21 95.42 9.76
N LEU A 338 94.48 94.42 10.61
CA LEU A 338 95.58 94.50 11.57
C LEU A 338 96.94 94.62 10.88
N ARG A 339 97.15 93.87 9.80
CA ARG A 339 98.39 93.94 9.00
C ARG A 339 98.56 95.32 8.35
N GLU A 340 97.50 95.90 7.79
CA GLU A 340 97.51 97.24 7.22
C GLU A 340 97.79 98.31 8.29
N THR A 341 97.14 98.23 9.45
CA THR A 341 97.41 99.17 10.55
C THR A 341 98.85 99.10 11.05
N GLN A 342 99.42 97.90 11.12
CA GLN A 342 100.81 97.71 11.56
C GLN A 342 101.81 98.28 10.52
N ALA A 343 101.55 98.09 9.22
CA ALA A 343 102.34 98.68 8.16
C ALA A 343 102.30 100.22 8.19
N SER A 344 101.12 100.82 8.36
CA SER A 344 100.97 102.29 8.46
C SER A 344 101.68 102.88 9.69
N LEU A 345 101.71 102.15 10.81
CA LEU A 345 102.42 102.57 12.02
C LEU A 345 103.94 102.53 11.84
N GLN A 346 104.48 101.53 11.13
CA GLN A 346 105.92 101.46 10.83
C GLN A 346 106.35 102.59 9.89
N GLU A 347 105.54 102.92 8.89
CA GLU A 347 105.84 104.03 7.96
C GLU A 347 105.81 105.39 8.67
N ALA A 348 104.84 105.62 9.57
CA ALA A 348 104.80 106.80 10.41
C ALA A 348 106.02 106.91 11.35
N LEU A 349 106.45 105.79 11.96
CA LEU A 349 107.66 105.73 12.79
C LEU A 349 108.94 106.02 11.99
N HIS A 350 109.05 105.51 10.76
CA HIS A 350 110.21 105.79 9.89
C HIS A 350 110.29 107.28 9.55
N SER A 351 109.16 107.90 9.17
CA SER A 351 109.07 109.33 8.88
C SER A 351 109.38 110.22 10.10
N ALA A 352 109.00 109.80 11.31
CA ALA A 352 109.35 110.49 12.54
C ALA A 352 110.85 110.36 12.88
N SER A 353 111.46 109.21 12.60
CA SER A 353 112.90 108.99 12.83
C SER A 353 113.79 109.81 11.89
N GLU A 354 113.40 109.94 10.61
CA GLU A 354 114.09 110.80 9.63
C GLU A 354 113.90 112.29 9.91
N GLY A 355 112.75 112.68 10.49
CA GLY A 355 112.50 114.05 10.96
C GLY A 355 113.31 114.44 12.22
N SER A 356 113.69 113.48 13.07
CA SER A 356 114.47 113.73 14.29
C SER A 356 115.99 113.74 14.11
N GLY A 357 116.50 113.43 12.91
CA GLY A 357 117.94 113.42 12.59
C GLY A 357 118.49 114.72 11.99
N MET A 358 117.69 115.78 11.87
CA MET A 358 118.05 117.04 11.19
C MET A 358 117.94 118.28 12.08
N SER A 359 118.00 118.14 13.40
CA SER A 359 118.08 119.28 14.33
C SER A 359 118.90 118.89 15.56
N ASP A 360 120.12 119.45 15.59
CA ASP A 360 121.22 119.39 16.57
C ASP A 360 122.24 118.23 16.48
#